data_AF-A0A1Q7AXI4-F1
#
_entry.id   AF-A0A1Q7AXI4-F1
#
_cell.length_a   1.000
_cell.length_b   1.000
_cell.length_c   1.000
_cell.angle_alpha   90.00
_cell.angle_beta   90.00
_cell.angle_gamma   90.00
#
_symmetry.space_group_name_H-M   'P 1'
#
loop_
_entity.id
_entity.type
_entity.pdbx_description
1 polymer ?
#
loop_
_entity_poly.entity_id
_entity_poly.type
_entity_poly.pdbx_seq_one_letter_code
_entity_poly.pdbx_strand_id
1 'polypeptide(L)'
;MDPASLLVYFGVAATLAATSGSLGVVAAYAVALTLAVWIFSASSGAHLNPAVTIAVAVRGRFAWRDVPGYLIAQVVGGVLAGLLAWVWSRVSSRDHAPLVAIRWRRHSRRG
;
A
#
# COMPACT_ATOMS: atom_id res chain seq x y z
N MET A 1 -0.35 -7.36 -19.31
CA MET A 1 0.63 -6.88 -18.32
C MET A 1 2.00 -6.96 -18.98
N ASP A 2 2.68 -5.83 -19.14
CA ASP A 2 4.04 -5.79 -19.68
C ASP A 2 5.08 -6.20 -18.61
N PRO A 3 6.31 -6.59 -18.99
CA PRO A 3 7.31 -7.09 -18.05
C PRO A 3 7.73 -6.09 -16.96
N ALA A 4 7.59 -4.78 -17.18
CA ALA A 4 7.93 -3.78 -16.17
C ALA A 4 6.86 -3.72 -15.07
N SER A 5 5.57 -3.82 -15.45
CA SER A 5 4.45 -3.93 -14.51
C SER A 5 4.55 -5.16 -13.60
N LEU A 6 5.06 -6.30 -14.12
CA LEU A 6 5.31 -7.49 -13.31
C LEU A 6 6.41 -7.26 -12.25
N LEU A 7 7.47 -6.54 -12.61
CA LEU A 7 8.56 -6.23 -11.69
C LEU A 7 8.08 -5.39 -10.50
N VAL A 8 7.20 -4.41 -10.76
CA VAL A 8 6.57 -3.60 -9.71
C VAL A 8 5.78 -4.50 -8.78
N TYR A 9 4.91 -5.32 -9.37
CA TYR A 9 4.00 -6.18 -8.64
C TYR A 9 4.75 -7.13 -7.68
N PHE A 10 5.77 -7.83 -8.19
CA PHE A 10 6.57 -8.74 -7.38
C PHE A 10 7.51 -8.02 -6.40
N GLY A 11 8.15 -6.92 -6.80
CA GLY A 11 9.13 -6.23 -5.95
C GLY A 11 8.50 -5.62 -4.70
N VAL A 12 7.31 -5.03 -4.85
CA VAL A 12 6.63 -4.39 -3.72
C VAL A 12 5.94 -5.44 -2.83
N ALA A 13 5.34 -6.48 -3.43
CA ALA A 13 4.81 -7.62 -2.66
C ALA A 13 5.90 -8.35 -1.85
N ALA A 14 7.10 -8.53 -2.42
CA ALA A 14 8.23 -9.15 -1.73
C ALA A 14 8.72 -8.32 -0.53
N THR A 15 8.78 -6.99 -0.66
CA THR A 15 9.19 -6.09 0.44
C THR A 15 8.23 -6.17 1.63
N LEU A 16 6.94 -6.36 1.37
CA LEU A 16 5.92 -6.49 2.42
C LEU A 16 5.81 -7.88 3.01
N ALA A 17 6.00 -8.93 2.19
CA ALA A 17 6.17 -10.28 2.71
C ALA A 17 7.35 -10.38 3.68
N ALA A 18 8.45 -9.67 3.38
CA ALA A 18 9.62 -9.62 4.23
C ALA A 18 9.43 -8.86 5.55
N THR A 19 8.43 -7.96 5.64
CA THR A 19 8.30 -7.02 6.78
C THR A 19 7.01 -7.17 7.60
N SER A 20 5.96 -7.82 7.09
CA SER A 20 4.62 -7.85 7.72
C SER A 20 4.36 -8.99 8.70
N GLY A 21 5.12 -10.11 8.63
CA GLY A 21 4.99 -11.26 9.54
C GLY A 21 3.65 -12.03 9.48
N SER A 22 2.70 -11.67 8.61
CA SER A 22 1.40 -12.35 8.50
C SER A 22 0.92 -12.52 7.07
N LEU A 23 0.42 -13.72 6.75
CA LEU A 23 -0.10 -14.05 5.41
C LEU A 23 -1.30 -13.17 5.01
N GLY A 24 -2.13 -12.78 5.98
CA GLY A 24 -3.30 -11.93 5.72
C GLY A 24 -2.90 -10.54 5.22
N VAL A 25 -1.87 -9.92 5.79
CA VAL A 25 -1.37 -8.62 5.34
C VAL A 25 -0.76 -8.72 3.95
N VAL A 26 0.02 -9.77 3.68
CA VAL A 26 0.60 -10.01 2.35
C VAL A 26 -0.48 -10.19 1.28
N ALA A 27 -1.52 -10.98 1.57
CA ALA A 27 -2.61 -11.23 0.63
C ALA A 27 -3.45 -9.97 0.33
N ALA A 28 -3.84 -9.24 1.37
CA ALA A 28 -4.58 -7.98 1.22
C ALA A 28 -3.80 -6.97 0.37
N TYR A 29 -2.49 -6.92 0.59
CA TYR A 29 -1.61 -6.03 -0.15
C TYR A 29 -1.45 -6.44 -1.62
N ALA A 30 -1.26 -7.73 -1.91
CA ALA A 30 -1.17 -8.24 -3.27
C ALA A 30 -2.42 -7.88 -4.10
N VAL A 31 -3.62 -8.05 -3.53
CA VAL A 31 -4.87 -7.65 -4.19
C VAL A 31 -4.89 -6.14 -4.44
N ALA A 32 -4.59 -5.32 -3.43
CA ALA A 32 -4.58 -3.86 -3.57
C ALA A 32 -3.60 -3.38 -4.65
N LEU A 33 -2.38 -3.93 -4.68
CA LEU A 33 -1.41 -3.62 -5.72
C LEU A 33 -1.83 -4.08 -7.11
N THR A 34 -2.53 -5.20 -7.22
CA THR A 34 -2.96 -5.72 -8.53
C THR A 34 -3.89 -4.71 -9.17
N LEU A 35 -4.84 -4.23 -8.38
CA LEU A 35 -5.81 -3.23 -8.80
C LEU A 35 -5.12 -1.90 -9.13
N ALA A 36 -4.17 -1.45 -8.31
CA ALA A 36 -3.41 -0.24 -8.59
C ALA A 36 -2.64 -0.34 -9.93
N VAL A 37 -1.91 -1.43 -10.16
CA VAL A 37 -1.20 -1.65 -11.43
C VAL A 37 -2.20 -1.75 -12.59
N TRP A 38 -3.31 -2.47 -12.43
CA TRP A 38 -4.32 -2.60 -13.48
C TRP A 38 -4.89 -1.24 -13.90
N ILE A 39 -5.26 -0.40 -12.93
CA ILE A 39 -5.83 0.93 -13.17
C ILE A 39 -4.80 1.89 -13.80
N PHE A 40 -3.58 1.93 -13.26
CA PHE A 40 -2.59 2.97 -13.63
C PHE A 40 -1.62 2.56 -14.74
N SER A 41 -1.56 1.27 -15.12
CA SER A 41 -0.61 0.76 -16.12
C SER A 41 -0.69 1.51 -17.45
N ALA A 42 -1.89 1.78 -17.97
CA ALA A 42 -2.08 2.44 -19.26
C ALA A 42 -1.68 3.92 -19.27
N SER A 43 -1.75 4.60 -18.12
CA SER A 43 -1.50 6.04 -18.04
C SER A 43 -0.06 6.37 -17.64
N SER A 44 0.47 5.68 -16.64
CA SER A 44 1.76 6.03 -16.05
C SER A 44 2.82 4.93 -16.17
N GLY A 45 2.46 3.71 -16.58
CA GLY A 45 3.31 2.53 -16.46
C GLY A 45 3.36 1.96 -15.04
N ALA A 46 2.60 2.54 -14.10
CA ALA A 46 2.39 2.07 -12.73
C ALA A 46 3.66 1.65 -11.99
N HIS A 47 4.73 2.46 -12.03
CA HIS A 47 5.98 2.08 -11.34
C HIS A 47 5.81 1.93 -9.82
N LEU A 48 4.96 2.78 -9.21
CA LEU A 48 4.53 2.77 -7.80
C LEU A 48 5.62 2.53 -6.73
N ASN A 49 6.90 2.69 -7.11
CA ASN A 49 8.07 2.38 -6.31
C ASN A 49 9.29 3.14 -6.90
N PRO A 50 9.97 3.99 -6.11
CA PRO A 50 11.16 4.71 -6.55
C PRO A 50 12.28 3.81 -7.10
N ALA A 51 12.54 2.66 -6.47
CA ALA A 51 13.56 1.72 -6.92
C ALA A 51 13.22 1.13 -8.30
N VAL A 52 11.93 0.90 -8.57
CA VAL A 52 11.48 0.41 -9.88
C VAL A 52 11.57 1.51 -10.92
N THR A 53 11.14 2.74 -10.61
CA THR A 53 11.31 3.89 -11.51
C THR A 53 12.76 4.03 -11.97
N ILE A 54 13.71 3.94 -11.02
CA ILE A 54 15.14 3.99 -11.31
C ILE A 54 15.57 2.78 -12.15
N ALA A 55 15.17 1.55 -11.78
CA ALA A 55 15.55 0.34 -12.52
C ALA A 55 15.02 0.32 -13.97
N VAL A 56 13.85 0.91 -14.23
CA VAL A 56 13.28 1.04 -15.58
C VAL A 56 13.98 2.15 -16.36
N ALA A 57 14.35 3.26 -15.72
CA ALA A 57 15.15 4.34 -16.32
C ALA A 57 16.57 3.88 -16.69
N VAL A 58 17.24 3.12 -15.82
CA VAL A 58 18.56 2.51 -16.08
C VAL A 58 18.49 1.55 -17.29
N ARG A 59 17.37 0.85 -17.47
CA ARG A 59 17.14 -0.02 -18.64
C ARG A 59 16.74 0.74 -19.92
N GLY A 60 16.74 2.07 -19.89
CA GLY A 60 16.41 2.91 -21.05
C GLY A 60 14.93 2.88 -21.43
N ARG A 61 14.06 2.38 -20.55
CA ARG A 61 12.61 2.26 -20.80
C ARG A 61 11.78 3.39 -20.18
N PHE A 62 12.44 4.33 -19.51
CA PHE A 62 11.82 5.52 -18.94
C PHE A 62 12.80 6.71 -19.02
N ALA A 63 12.31 7.89 -19.38
CA ALA A 63 13.18 9.03 -19.61
C ALA A 63 13.68 9.62 -18.28
N TRP A 64 14.99 9.81 -18.15
CA TRP A 64 15.62 10.32 -16.94
C TRP A 64 15.11 11.70 -16.51
N ARG A 65 14.66 12.53 -17.46
CA ARG A 65 14.06 13.84 -17.19
C ARG A 65 12.76 13.75 -16.39
N ASP A 66 12.02 12.65 -16.50
CA ASP A 66 10.72 12.46 -15.85
C ASP A 66 10.86 11.78 -14.47
N VAL A 67 12.03 11.17 -14.19
CA VAL A 67 12.31 10.44 -12.94
C VAL A 67 12.08 11.31 -11.70
N PRO A 68 12.60 12.56 -11.58
CA PRO A 68 12.40 13.36 -10.38
C PRO A 68 10.93 13.63 -10.08
N GLY A 69 10.14 14.01 -11.10
CA GLY A 69 8.70 14.25 -10.96
C GLY A 69 7.96 12.98 -10.53
N TYR A 70 8.33 11.84 -11.11
CA TYR A 70 7.75 10.55 -10.78
C TYR A 70 8.06 10.10 -9.34
N LEU A 71 9.29 10.34 -8.86
CA LEU A 71 9.69 10.08 -7.47
C LEU A 71 8.92 10.97 -6.49
N ILE A 72 8.80 12.27 -6.78
CA ILE A 72 8.03 13.19 -5.93
C ILE A 72 6.58 12.74 -5.84
N ALA A 73 5.95 12.39 -6.96
CA ALA A 73 4.57 11.90 -6.98
C ALA A 73 4.41 10.62 -6.15
N GLN A 74 5.36 9.68 -6.22
CA GLN A 74 5.37 8.45 -5.43
C GLN A 74 5.51 8.73 -3.92
N VAL A 75 6.41 9.64 -3.52
CA VAL A 75 6.59 9.99 -2.11
C VAL A 75 5.36 10.71 -1.56
N VAL A 76 4.85 11.71 -2.28
CA VAL A 76 3.65 12.45 -1.87
C VAL A 76 2.44 11.52 -1.76
N GLY A 77 2.23 10.65 -2.76
CA GLY A 77 1.17 9.65 -2.73
C GLY A 77 1.29 8.70 -1.54
N GLY A 78 2.50 8.21 -1.24
CA GLY A 78 2.76 7.35 -0.09
C GLY A 78 2.47 8.04 1.25
N VAL A 79 2.88 9.31 1.40
CA VAL A 79 2.60 10.11 2.61
C VAL A 79 1.09 10.32 2.78
N LEU A 80 0.38 10.69 1.72
CA LEU A 80 -1.07 10.90 1.77
C LEU A 80 -1.82 9.60 2.11
N ALA A 81 -1.42 8.47 1.54
CA ALA A 81 -1.98 7.16 1.87
C ALA A 81 -1.75 6.80 3.35
N GLY A 82 -0.55 7.06 3.87
CA GLY A 82 -0.22 6.85 5.29
C GLY A 82 -1.05 7.74 6.22
N LEU A 83 -1.22 9.02 5.88
CA LEU A 83 -2.08 9.94 6.62
C LEU A 83 -3.54 9.50 6.62
N LEU A 84 -4.05 9.07 5.46
CA LEU A 84 -5.42 8.56 5.35
C LEU A 84 -5.63 7.30 6.20
N ALA A 85 -4.69 6.35 6.14
CA ALA A 85 -4.72 5.15 6.96
C ALA A 85 -4.67 5.49 8.46
N TRP A 86 -3.85 6.47 8.85
CA TRP A 86 -3.80 6.95 10.22
C TRP A 86 -5.14 7.54 10.66
N VAL A 87 -5.73 8.46 9.89
CA VAL A 87 -7.05 9.03 10.19
C VAL A 87 -8.11 7.93 10.30
N TRP A 88 -8.14 7.01 9.34
CA TRP A 88 -9.07 5.88 9.33
C TRP A 88 -8.93 5.02 10.60
N SER A 89 -7.69 4.71 11.00
CA SER A 89 -7.43 3.94 12.22
C SER A 89 -7.97 4.63 13.47
N ARG A 90 -7.91 5.97 13.53
CA ARG A 90 -8.46 6.77 14.64
C ARG A 90 -9.98 6.75 14.67
N VAL A 91 -10.63 6.67 13.51
CA VAL A 91 -12.09 6.52 13.40
C VAL A 91 -12.52 5.12 13.84
N SER A 92 -11.98 4.06 13.22
CA SER A 92 -12.38 2.68 13.54
C SER A 92 -12.13 2.29 15.00
N SER A 93 -11.08 2.84 15.63
CA SER A 93 -10.79 2.56 17.05
C SER A 93 -11.86 3.12 18.01
N ARG A 94 -12.64 4.13 17.60
CA ARG A 94 -13.71 4.72 18.44
C ARG A 94 -14.97 3.85 18.45
N ASP A 95 -15.23 3.10 17.39
CA ASP A 95 -16.50 2.39 17.21
C ASP A 95 -16.54 1.03 17.92
N HIS A 96 -15.39 0.41 18.20
CA HIS A 96 -15.31 -0.95 18.72
C HIS A 96 -15.07 -1.01 20.26
N ALA A 97 -14.65 0.09 20.87
CA ALA A 97 -14.44 0.21 22.30
C ALA A 97 -15.73 0.13 23.16
N PRO A 98 -16.87 0.76 22.78
CA PRO A 98 -18.01 0.83 23.70
C PRO A 98 -18.74 -0.51 23.84
N LEU A 99 -18.90 -1.30 22.77
CA LEU A 99 -19.71 -2.53 22.83
C LEU A 99 -19.02 -3.67 23.60
N VAL A 100 -17.70 -3.81 23.47
CA VAL A 100 -16.92 -4.78 24.24
C VAL A 100 -16.88 -4.39 25.72
N ALA A 101 -16.65 -3.11 26.02
CA ALA A 101 -16.65 -2.61 27.39
C ALA A 101 -18.03 -2.75 28.07
N ILE A 102 -19.12 -2.44 27.35
CA ILE A 102 -20.50 -2.60 27.84
C ILE A 102 -20.84 -4.08 28.07
N ARG A 103 -20.44 -4.97 27.15
CA ARG A 103 -20.67 -6.42 27.26
C ARG A 103 -19.93 -7.04 28.43
N TRP A 104 -18.69 -6.62 28.70
CA TRP A 104 -17.90 -7.10 29.84
C TRP A 104 -18.47 -6.61 31.18
N ARG A 105 -18.90 -5.34 31.24
CA ARG A 105 -19.51 -4.76 32.45
C ARG A 105 -20.84 -5.41 32.85
N ARG A 106 -21.57 -5.97 31.88
CA ARG A 106 -22.83 -6.71 32.11
C ARG A 106 -22.61 -8.10 32.71
N HIS A 107 -21.49 -8.75 32.38
CA HIS A 107 -21.14 -10.06 32.95
C HIS A 107 -20.52 -9.95 34.35
N SER A 108 -19.75 -8.89 34.63
CA SER A 108 -19.11 -8.69 35.94
C SER A 108 -20.05 -8.25 37.08
N ARG A 109 -21.33 -7.94 36.80
CA ARG A 109 -22.33 -7.53 37.83
C ARG A 109 -23.36 -8.62 38.16
N ARG A 110 -23.16 -9.85 37.67
CA ARG A 110 -24.05 -11.00 37.94
C ARG A 110 -23.39 -12.09 38.81
N GLY A 111 -22.29 -11.78 39.48
CA GLY A 111 -21.62 -12.64 40.45
C GLY A 111 -21.56 -11.97 41.81
#